data_AF-A0A7V9LI05-F1
#
_entry.id   AF-A0A7V9LI05-F1
#
_cell.length_a   1.000
_cell.length_b   1.000
_cell.length_c   1.000
_cell.angle_alpha   90.00
_cell.angle_beta   90.00
_cell.angle_gamma   90.00
#
_symmetry.space_group_name_H-M   'P 1'
#
loop_
_entity.id
_entity.type
_entity.pdbx_description
1 polymer ?
#
loop_
_entity_poly.entity_id
_entity_poly.type
_entity_poly.pdbx_seq_one_letter_code
_entity_poly.pdbx_strand_id
1 'polypeptide(L)'
;VYTALLDPTTLLTPGGRAFLRLLGGVAAGTEIADDYAIVLAATGVTGPFPFVQAAPPGNPALAGTEEFPLGVRVDNAKLNDLNAYLFGLAAPAGATGDAASVASGRILFQTVGCTNCHNVSQATFVPTFIVPMKTIFPGDNPVVLLPMRTPPLNPILDTPGNIFDDKMAVVNASLRGLERGTGLPLLLDLARKPVFLHDNSVPSLDSLFNPSRGSSAPHPFYLSDTAQRNDIVQFMRSLGTN
;
A
#
# COMPACT_ATOMS: atom_id res chain seq x y z
N VAL A 1 10.18 -9.17 -4.71
CA VAL A 1 9.58 -8.26 -3.70
C VAL A 1 9.27 -9.04 -2.44
N TYR A 2 8.54 -10.16 -2.55
CA TYR A 2 8.18 -11.02 -1.42
C TYR A 2 9.37 -11.48 -0.56
N THR A 3 10.51 -11.82 -1.18
CA THR A 3 11.73 -12.20 -0.44
C THR A 3 12.21 -11.10 0.51
N ALA A 4 12.23 -9.84 0.07
CA ALA A 4 12.67 -8.71 0.90
C ALA A 4 11.64 -8.33 1.97
N LEU A 5 10.34 -8.56 1.73
CA LEU A 5 9.31 -8.32 2.74
C LEU A 5 9.36 -9.35 3.88
N LEU A 6 9.73 -10.60 3.57
CA LEU A 6 9.94 -11.64 4.57
C LEU A 6 11.25 -11.46 5.33
N ASP A 7 12.29 -11.01 4.62
CA ASP A 7 13.58 -10.73 5.22
C ASP A 7 14.27 -9.52 4.56
N PRO A 8 14.13 -8.32 5.16
CA PRO A 8 14.73 -7.11 4.61
C PRO A 8 16.26 -7.14 4.61
N THR A 9 16.91 -8.02 5.36
CA THR A 9 18.38 -8.15 5.38
C THR A 9 18.94 -8.63 4.03
N THR A 10 18.09 -9.24 3.19
CA THR A 10 18.41 -9.55 1.79
C THR A 10 18.77 -8.31 0.96
N LEU A 11 18.34 -7.10 1.35
CA LEU A 11 18.71 -5.85 0.68
C LEU A 11 20.21 -5.53 0.75
N LEU A 12 20.92 -6.06 1.74
CA LEU A 12 22.38 -5.86 1.89
C LEU A 12 23.21 -6.85 1.08
N THR A 13 22.60 -7.90 0.53
CA THR A 13 23.27 -8.83 -0.38
C THR A 13 23.66 -8.15 -1.70
N PRO A 14 24.59 -8.71 -2.50
CA PRO A 14 24.92 -8.16 -3.81
C PRO A 14 23.69 -7.97 -4.72
N GLY A 15 22.78 -8.94 -4.74
CA GLY A 15 21.55 -8.87 -5.53
C GLY A 15 20.56 -7.82 -5.00
N GLY A 16 20.46 -7.67 -3.68
CA GLY A 16 19.63 -6.62 -3.08
C GLY A 16 20.15 -5.20 -3.32
N ARG A 17 21.46 -5.00 -3.22
CA ARG A 17 22.09 -3.72 -3.58
C ARG A 17 21.95 -3.41 -5.07
N ALA A 18 22.08 -4.42 -5.94
CA ALA A 18 21.82 -4.25 -7.37
C ALA A 18 20.35 -3.87 -7.65
N PHE A 19 19.40 -4.50 -6.96
CA PHE A 19 17.98 -4.18 -7.04
C PHE A 19 17.69 -2.72 -6.61
N LEU A 20 18.23 -2.28 -5.47
CA LEU A 20 18.08 -0.90 -5.01
C LEU A 20 18.65 0.12 -5.99
N ARG A 21 19.83 -0.16 -6.58
CA ARG A 21 20.43 0.70 -7.60
C ARG A 21 19.65 0.71 -8.91
N LEU A 22 19.06 -0.40 -9.30
CA LEU A 22 18.17 -0.47 -10.47
C LEU A 22 16.93 0.41 -10.24
N LEU A 23 16.35 0.37 -9.04
CA LEU A 23 15.13 1.12 -8.76
C LEU A 23 15.38 2.60 -8.46
N GLY A 24 16.32 2.94 -7.58
CA GLY A 24 16.61 4.31 -7.14
C GLY A 24 17.72 5.02 -7.93
N GLY A 25 18.36 4.34 -8.89
CA GLY A 25 19.62 4.82 -9.47
C GLY A 25 20.81 4.55 -8.55
N VAL A 26 22.02 4.74 -9.08
CA VAL A 26 23.27 4.35 -8.37
C VAL A 26 23.45 5.10 -7.05
N ALA A 27 23.20 6.41 -7.02
CA ALA A 27 23.39 7.24 -5.83
C ALA A 27 22.39 6.87 -4.73
N ALA A 28 21.09 7.13 -4.94
CA ALA A 28 20.07 6.89 -3.93
C ALA A 28 19.95 5.40 -3.56
N GLY A 29 20.10 4.48 -4.53
CA GLY A 29 20.08 3.04 -4.23
C GLY A 29 21.25 2.58 -3.36
N THR A 30 22.41 3.25 -3.44
CA THR A 30 23.55 2.97 -2.55
C THR A 30 23.32 3.57 -1.17
N GLU A 31 22.88 4.83 -1.11
CA GLU A 31 22.52 5.53 0.13
C GLU A 31 21.49 4.74 0.95
N ILE A 32 20.38 4.31 0.34
CA ILE A 32 19.35 3.48 1.00
C ILE A 32 19.94 2.20 1.60
N ALA A 33 20.84 1.52 0.88
CA ALA A 33 21.43 0.28 1.36
C ALA A 33 22.40 0.52 2.53
N ASP A 34 23.15 1.62 2.49
CA ASP A 34 24.13 1.96 3.52
C ASP A 34 23.44 2.48 4.78
N ASP A 35 22.41 3.31 4.65
CA ASP A 35 21.55 3.75 5.76
C ASP A 35 20.86 2.55 6.42
N TYR A 36 20.33 1.62 5.63
CA TYR A 36 19.75 0.40 6.17
C TYR A 36 20.77 -0.43 6.94
N ALA A 37 22.03 -0.50 6.49
CA ALA A 37 23.10 -1.18 7.22
C ALA A 37 23.40 -0.51 8.57
N ILE A 38 23.38 0.84 8.63
CA ILE A 38 23.54 1.61 9.87
C ILE A 38 22.40 1.31 10.84
N VAL A 39 21.14 1.38 10.36
CA VAL A 39 19.96 1.09 11.17
C VAL A 39 20.01 -0.35 11.69
N LEU A 40 20.30 -1.33 10.84
CA LEU A 40 20.41 -2.74 11.22
C LEU A 40 21.49 -2.94 12.30
N ALA A 41 22.67 -2.34 12.13
CA ALA A 41 23.72 -2.40 13.15
C ALA A 41 23.29 -1.79 14.49
N ALA A 42 22.57 -0.66 14.45
CA ALA A 42 22.08 0.01 15.66
C ALA A 42 21.04 -0.80 16.44
N THR A 43 20.33 -1.73 15.79
CA THR A 43 19.40 -2.65 16.48
C THR A 43 20.12 -3.70 17.35
N GLY A 44 21.42 -3.92 17.14
CA GLY A 44 22.20 -4.99 17.80
C GLY A 44 21.85 -6.41 17.32
N VAL A 45 20.97 -6.54 16.32
CA VAL A 45 20.61 -7.81 15.70
C VAL A 45 21.84 -8.37 14.97
N THR A 46 22.21 -9.61 15.30
CA THR A 46 23.36 -10.32 14.73
C THR A 46 22.94 -11.72 14.25
N GLY A 47 23.71 -12.31 13.34
CA GLY A 47 23.44 -13.66 12.82
C GLY A 47 23.83 -13.82 11.35
N PRO A 48 23.70 -15.02 10.78
CA PRO A 48 23.87 -15.20 9.34
C PRO A 48 22.69 -14.54 8.63
N PHE A 49 22.92 -13.37 8.03
CA PHE A 49 21.97 -12.76 7.12
C PHE A 49 22.09 -13.38 5.72
N PRO A 50 20.99 -13.60 4.98
CA PRO A 50 19.61 -13.45 5.43
C PRO A 50 19.16 -14.53 6.44
N PHE A 51 18.30 -14.14 7.39
CA PHE A 51 17.67 -15.01 8.39
C PHE A 51 16.72 -16.04 7.78
N VAL A 52 15.97 -15.64 6.74
CA VAL A 52 15.08 -16.56 6.04
C VAL A 52 15.87 -17.24 4.94
N GLN A 53 15.92 -18.57 4.98
CA GLN A 53 16.53 -19.36 3.92
C GLN A 53 15.93 -18.99 2.56
N ALA A 54 16.81 -18.51 1.68
CA ALA A 54 16.52 -18.16 0.30
C ALA A 54 17.62 -18.75 -0.59
N ALA A 55 17.24 -19.16 -1.80
CA ALA A 55 18.15 -19.74 -2.77
C ALA A 55 18.21 -18.87 -4.03
N PRO A 56 19.36 -18.83 -4.72
CA PRO A 56 19.41 -18.29 -6.07
C PRO A 56 18.57 -19.15 -7.03
N PRO A 57 18.20 -18.62 -8.21
CA PRO A 57 17.56 -19.43 -9.24
C PRO A 57 18.49 -20.53 -9.73
N GLY A 58 17.92 -21.68 -10.13
CA GLY A 58 18.68 -22.75 -10.77
C GLY A 58 19.34 -22.33 -12.09
N ASN A 59 18.76 -21.33 -12.78
CA ASN A 59 19.37 -20.63 -13.90
C ASN A 59 19.80 -19.22 -13.46
N PRO A 60 21.11 -18.91 -13.43
CA PRO A 60 21.62 -17.59 -13.03
C PRO A 60 21.06 -16.41 -13.85
N ALA A 61 20.63 -16.64 -15.10
CA ALA A 61 20.03 -15.60 -15.94
C ALA A 61 18.68 -15.08 -15.40
N LEU A 62 18.05 -15.80 -14.48
CA LEU A 62 16.81 -15.36 -13.83
C LEU A 62 17.05 -14.39 -12.68
N ALA A 63 18.29 -14.21 -12.21
CA ALA A 63 18.58 -13.23 -11.17
C ALA A 63 18.27 -11.81 -11.66
N GLY A 64 17.50 -11.05 -10.89
CA GLY A 64 17.03 -9.71 -11.24
C GLY A 64 15.71 -9.67 -12.02
N THR A 65 15.13 -10.82 -12.38
CA THR A 65 13.78 -10.90 -12.99
C THR A 65 12.68 -10.67 -11.94
N GLU A 66 11.42 -10.56 -12.36
CA GLU A 66 10.27 -10.41 -11.43
C GLU A 66 10.17 -11.57 -10.43
N GLU A 67 10.57 -12.79 -10.83
CA GLU A 67 10.58 -13.97 -9.95
C GLU A 67 11.72 -13.91 -8.91
N PHE A 68 12.91 -13.44 -9.30
CA PHE A 68 14.10 -13.33 -8.43
C PHE A 68 14.68 -11.90 -8.40
N PRO A 69 13.92 -10.88 -7.96
CA PRO A 69 14.33 -9.49 -8.15
C PRO A 69 15.55 -9.10 -7.32
N LEU A 70 15.77 -9.77 -6.18
CA LEU A 70 16.99 -9.62 -5.36
C LEU A 70 18.05 -10.69 -5.68
N GLY A 71 17.89 -11.44 -6.77
CA GLY A 71 18.74 -12.57 -7.13
C GLY A 71 18.53 -13.84 -6.31
N VAL A 72 17.63 -13.80 -5.32
CA VAL A 72 17.25 -14.93 -4.46
C VAL A 72 15.74 -14.96 -4.22
N ARG A 73 15.22 -16.16 -3.93
CA ARG A 73 13.83 -16.38 -3.57
C ARG A 73 13.74 -17.29 -2.35
N VAL A 74 12.83 -16.96 -1.45
CA VAL A 74 12.51 -17.83 -0.31
C VAL A 74 11.93 -19.16 -0.78
N ASP A 75 12.02 -20.19 0.06
CA ASP A 75 11.46 -21.50 -0.23
C ASP A 75 9.97 -21.45 -0.62
N ASN A 76 9.61 -22.20 -1.67
CA ASN A 76 8.25 -22.17 -2.22
C ASN A 76 7.23 -22.84 -1.29
N ALA A 77 7.62 -23.85 -0.50
CA ALA A 77 6.72 -24.45 0.47
C ALA A 77 6.35 -23.44 1.55
N LYS A 78 7.32 -22.67 2.08
CA LYS A 78 7.03 -21.57 3.03
C LYS A 78 6.07 -20.52 2.46
N LEU A 79 6.19 -20.17 1.19
CA LEU A 79 5.27 -19.24 0.54
C LEU A 79 3.86 -19.81 0.42
N ASN A 80 3.74 -21.10 0.08
CA ASN A 80 2.47 -21.79 0.02
C ASN A 80 1.81 -21.89 1.40
N ASP A 81 2.59 -22.20 2.43
CA ASP A 81 2.12 -22.28 3.82
C ASP A 81 1.66 -20.91 4.33
N LEU A 82 2.41 -19.83 4.03
CA LEU A 82 2.01 -18.47 4.36
C LEU A 82 0.71 -18.08 3.64
N ASN A 83 0.58 -18.42 2.35
CA ASN A 83 -0.66 -18.20 1.62
C ASN A 83 -1.82 -18.97 2.28
N ALA A 84 -1.64 -20.26 2.59
CA ALA A 84 -2.67 -21.06 3.24
C ALA A 84 -3.08 -20.47 4.61
N TYR A 85 -2.11 -20.00 5.40
CA TYR A 85 -2.36 -19.29 6.65
C TYR A 85 -3.17 -18.01 6.41
N LEU A 86 -2.75 -17.14 5.50
CA LEU A 86 -3.43 -15.87 5.21
C LEU A 86 -4.85 -16.09 4.67
N PHE A 87 -5.05 -17.07 3.79
CA PHE A 87 -6.37 -17.46 3.29
C PHE A 87 -7.25 -18.10 4.37
N GLY A 88 -6.66 -18.71 5.40
CA GLY A 88 -7.35 -19.28 6.54
C GLY A 88 -7.75 -18.27 7.62
N LEU A 89 -7.28 -17.01 7.53
CA LEU A 89 -7.66 -15.97 8.48
C LEU A 89 -9.14 -15.60 8.32
N ALA A 90 -9.90 -15.73 9.40
CA ALA A 90 -11.29 -15.31 9.43
C ALA A 90 -11.39 -13.79 9.25
N ALA A 91 -12.31 -13.35 8.40
CA ALA A 91 -12.62 -11.94 8.27
C ALA A 91 -13.18 -11.41 9.61
N PRO A 92 -12.66 -10.28 10.11
CA PRO A 92 -13.17 -9.69 11.32
C PRO A 92 -14.63 -9.25 11.19
N ALA A 93 -15.42 -9.46 12.24
CA ALA A 93 -16.75 -8.88 12.33
C ALA A 93 -16.65 -7.35 12.42
N GLY A 94 -17.56 -6.66 11.71
CA GLY A 94 -17.77 -5.22 11.85
C GLY A 94 -18.27 -4.86 13.25
N ALA A 95 -18.06 -3.61 13.65
CA ALA A 95 -18.56 -3.13 14.93
C ALA A 95 -20.09 -2.99 14.92
N THR A 96 -20.73 -3.33 16.04
CA THR A 96 -22.15 -3.04 16.22
C THR A 96 -22.37 -1.53 16.34
N GLY A 97 -23.29 -1.00 15.55
CA GLY A 97 -23.69 0.39 15.56
C GLY A 97 -25.21 0.53 15.69
N ASP A 98 -25.69 1.77 15.75
CA ASP A 98 -27.13 2.03 15.67
C ASP A 98 -27.67 1.58 14.31
N ALA A 99 -28.70 0.73 14.32
CA ALA A 99 -29.18 0.07 13.11
C ALA A 99 -29.76 1.07 12.09
N ALA A 100 -30.41 2.15 12.55
CA ALA A 100 -30.96 3.16 11.67
C ALA A 100 -29.84 3.98 11.03
N SER A 101 -28.84 4.41 11.79
CA SER A 101 -27.65 5.10 11.27
C SER A 101 -26.84 4.24 10.31
N VAL A 102 -26.65 2.95 10.59
CA VAL A 102 -25.97 2.01 9.68
C VAL A 102 -26.75 1.89 8.35
N ALA A 103 -28.08 1.77 8.42
CA ALA A 103 -28.92 1.70 7.22
C ALA A 103 -28.87 3.01 6.40
N SER A 104 -28.99 4.16 7.05
CA SER A 104 -28.86 5.47 6.42
C SER A 104 -27.48 5.69 5.81
N GLY A 105 -26.42 5.33 6.53
CA GLY A 105 -25.04 5.42 6.06
C GLY A 105 -24.76 4.52 4.86
N ARG A 106 -25.37 3.34 4.80
CA ARG A 106 -25.31 2.45 3.63
C ARG A 106 -25.95 3.10 2.39
N ILE A 107 -27.14 3.68 2.54
CA ILE A 107 -27.82 4.41 1.45
C ILE A 107 -26.95 5.59 1.00
N LEU A 108 -26.36 6.32 1.94
CA LEU A 108 -25.50 7.44 1.63
C LEU A 108 -24.27 6.99 0.83
N PHE A 109 -23.58 5.94 1.27
CA PHE A 109 -22.43 5.36 0.56
C PHE A 109 -22.75 5.00 -0.89
N GLN A 110 -23.96 4.50 -1.16
CA GLN A 110 -24.42 4.15 -2.51
C GLN A 110 -24.76 5.37 -3.37
N THR A 111 -25.16 6.49 -2.76
CA THR A 111 -25.69 7.66 -3.47
C THR A 111 -24.68 8.78 -3.66
N VAL A 112 -23.66 8.88 -2.80
CA VAL A 112 -22.63 9.95 -2.85
C VAL A 112 -21.37 9.55 -3.64
N GLY A 113 -21.43 8.43 -4.37
CA GLY A 113 -20.38 8.01 -5.30
C GLY A 113 -19.27 7.15 -4.71
N CYS A 114 -19.34 6.73 -3.44
CA CYS A 114 -18.36 5.81 -2.85
C CYS A 114 -18.30 4.49 -3.64
N THR A 115 -19.43 4.07 -4.21
CA THR A 115 -19.53 2.86 -5.05
C THR A 115 -18.90 2.95 -6.42
N ASN A 116 -18.40 4.12 -6.82
CA ASN A 116 -17.58 4.24 -8.04
C ASN A 116 -16.23 3.54 -7.89
N CYS A 117 -15.80 3.31 -6.65
CA CYS A 117 -14.51 2.72 -6.32
C CYS A 117 -14.65 1.53 -5.36
N HIS A 118 -15.58 1.58 -4.40
CA HIS A 118 -15.67 0.59 -3.33
C HIS A 118 -16.94 -0.26 -3.42
N ASN A 119 -16.84 -1.52 -3.01
CA ASN A 119 -18.02 -2.36 -2.85
C ASN A 119 -18.76 -2.02 -1.54
N VAL A 120 -20.09 -2.11 -1.59
CA VAL A 120 -20.93 -2.04 -0.38
C VAL A 120 -20.71 -3.27 0.50
N SER A 121 -20.68 -4.46 -0.11
CA SER A 121 -20.40 -5.74 0.58
C SER A 121 -18.91 -6.04 0.53
N GLN A 122 -18.33 -6.34 1.70
CA GLN A 122 -16.92 -6.73 1.78
C GLN A 122 -16.72 -8.24 1.52
N ALA A 123 -17.79 -9.00 1.28
CA ALA A 123 -17.70 -10.35 0.73
C ALA A 123 -17.44 -10.35 -0.79
N THR A 124 -17.64 -9.21 -1.46
CA THR A 124 -17.35 -9.06 -2.88
C THR A 124 -15.87 -8.76 -3.09
N PHE A 125 -15.27 -9.48 -4.04
CA PHE A 125 -13.88 -9.25 -4.43
C PHE A 125 -13.61 -7.77 -4.75
N VAL A 126 -12.52 -7.23 -4.19
CA VAL A 126 -12.12 -5.85 -4.40
C VAL A 126 -11.71 -5.68 -5.86
N PRO A 127 -12.24 -4.68 -6.58
CA PRO A 127 -11.84 -4.45 -7.97
C PRO A 127 -10.33 -4.28 -8.11
N THR A 128 -9.74 -4.92 -9.11
CA THR A 128 -8.27 -4.95 -9.33
C THR A 128 -7.75 -3.77 -10.14
N PHE A 129 -8.59 -2.79 -10.45
CA PHE A 129 -8.14 -1.62 -11.20
C PHE A 129 -7.36 -0.66 -10.30
N ILE A 130 -6.51 0.15 -10.92
CA ILE A 130 -5.77 1.22 -10.27
C ILE A 130 -6.60 2.49 -10.37
N VAL A 131 -6.79 3.20 -9.25
CA VAL A 131 -7.41 4.53 -9.28
C VAL A 131 -6.31 5.56 -9.55
N PRO A 132 -6.41 6.39 -10.60
CA PRO A 132 -5.40 7.40 -10.91
C PRO A 132 -5.12 8.32 -9.72
N MET A 133 -3.86 8.67 -9.48
CA MET A 133 -3.50 9.49 -8.32
C MET A 133 -4.25 10.82 -8.30
N LYS A 134 -4.40 11.51 -9.44
CA LYS A 134 -5.11 12.79 -9.52
C LYS A 134 -6.60 12.70 -9.14
N THR A 135 -7.21 11.52 -9.26
CA THR A 135 -8.60 11.27 -8.85
C THR A 135 -8.71 11.18 -7.33
N ILE A 136 -7.79 10.46 -6.69
CA ILE A 136 -7.80 10.27 -5.23
C ILE A 136 -7.04 11.36 -4.48
N PHE A 137 -6.21 12.15 -5.14
CA PHE A 137 -5.46 13.25 -4.54
C PHE A 137 -5.39 14.41 -5.55
N PRO A 138 -6.43 15.26 -5.64
CA PRO A 138 -6.43 16.38 -6.59
C PRO A 138 -5.28 17.38 -6.38
N GLY A 139 -4.75 17.48 -5.16
CA GLY A 139 -3.55 18.25 -4.83
C GLY A 139 -2.23 17.64 -5.31
N ASP A 140 -2.25 16.45 -5.90
CA ASP A 140 -1.09 15.77 -6.49
C ASP A 140 -0.49 16.62 -7.62
N ASN A 141 0.67 17.23 -7.36
CA ASN A 141 1.40 18.08 -8.29
C ASN A 141 2.86 17.61 -8.34
N PRO A 142 3.10 16.42 -8.90
CA PRO A 142 4.41 15.81 -8.80
C PRO A 142 5.46 16.56 -9.63
N VAL A 143 6.66 16.68 -9.07
CA VAL A 143 7.87 17.06 -9.78
C VAL A 143 8.67 15.81 -10.14
N VAL A 144 9.47 15.89 -11.20
CA VAL A 144 10.35 14.80 -11.61
C VAL A 144 11.63 14.86 -10.79
N LEU A 145 11.88 13.85 -9.96
CA LEU A 145 13.14 13.71 -9.21
C LEU A 145 14.21 13.00 -10.03
N LEU A 146 13.81 11.98 -10.81
CA LEU A 146 14.71 11.25 -11.70
C LEU A 146 14.05 11.00 -13.06
N PRO A 147 14.41 11.75 -14.12
CA PRO A 147 13.75 11.67 -15.43
C PRO A 147 14.17 10.45 -16.26
N MET A 148 15.40 9.96 -16.09
CA MET A 148 15.97 8.90 -16.93
C MET A 148 16.16 7.62 -16.11
N ARG A 149 15.44 6.58 -16.50
CA ARG A 149 15.60 5.21 -15.98
C ARG A 149 15.59 4.24 -17.14
N THR A 150 16.18 3.06 -16.93
CA THR A 150 16.19 2.01 -17.93
C THR A 150 14.76 1.52 -18.18
N PRO A 151 14.25 1.58 -19.44
CA PRO A 151 12.94 1.02 -19.76
C PRO A 151 12.79 -0.43 -19.25
N PRO A 152 11.61 -0.83 -18.76
CA PRO A 152 10.33 -0.13 -18.83
C PRO A 152 10.08 0.84 -17.67
N LEU A 153 11.08 1.19 -16.86
CA LEU A 153 10.89 2.01 -15.66
C LEU A 153 10.52 3.46 -16.01
N ASN A 154 9.37 3.91 -15.50
CA ASN A 154 8.94 5.31 -15.56
C ASN A 154 9.78 6.21 -14.61
N PRO A 155 9.80 7.54 -14.84
CA PRO A 155 10.46 8.51 -13.96
C PRO A 155 10.07 8.37 -12.49
N ILE A 156 10.96 8.78 -11.59
CA ILE A 156 10.63 8.97 -10.17
C ILE A 156 9.98 10.35 -10.02
N LEU A 157 8.79 10.35 -9.45
CA LEU A 157 7.94 11.51 -9.25
C LEU A 157 7.66 11.66 -7.76
N ASP A 158 7.53 12.90 -7.30
CA ASP A 158 7.23 13.23 -5.90
C ASP A 158 6.43 14.52 -5.82
N THR A 159 5.47 14.64 -4.91
CA THR A 159 4.72 15.87 -4.67
C THR A 159 5.30 16.61 -3.47
N PRO A 160 6.06 17.71 -3.67
CA PRO A 160 6.79 18.35 -2.58
C PRO A 160 5.88 18.81 -1.44
N GLY A 161 6.30 18.52 -0.20
CA GLY A 161 5.56 18.90 1.00
C GLY A 161 4.30 18.08 1.26
N ASN A 162 4.09 16.99 0.52
CA ASN A 162 3.11 15.97 0.84
C ASN A 162 3.81 14.68 1.31
N ILE A 163 3.06 13.77 1.91
CA ILE A 163 3.56 12.43 2.31
C ILE A 163 2.69 11.29 1.76
N PHE A 164 1.61 11.66 1.04
CA PHE A 164 0.62 10.73 0.52
C PHE A 164 1.11 10.01 -0.74
N ASP A 165 2.12 10.48 -1.45
CA ASP A 165 2.70 9.74 -2.58
C ASP A 165 4.10 9.20 -2.31
N ASP A 166 4.81 9.70 -1.29
CA ASP A 166 6.17 9.29 -0.90
C ASP A 166 6.27 7.79 -0.57
N LYS A 167 5.21 7.24 0.05
CA LYS A 167 5.16 5.83 0.44
C LYS A 167 4.79 4.90 -0.72
N MET A 168 4.42 5.46 -1.86
CA MET A 168 4.24 4.71 -3.10
C MET A 168 5.62 4.50 -3.74
N ALA A 169 6.54 3.87 -3.00
CA ALA A 169 7.69 3.18 -3.58
C ALA A 169 7.14 1.95 -4.31
N VAL A 170 6.47 2.19 -5.43
CA VAL A 170 5.93 1.14 -6.26
C VAL A 170 7.13 0.34 -6.74
N VAL A 171 7.11 -0.98 -6.54
CA VAL A 171 7.84 -1.87 -7.44
C VAL A 171 7.22 -1.61 -8.81
N ASN A 172 7.85 -0.68 -9.51
CA ASN A 172 7.25 0.39 -10.28
C ASN A 172 6.07 -0.11 -11.13
N ALA A 173 4.90 0.55 -11.08
CA ALA A 173 3.72 0.21 -11.88
C ALA A 173 4.10 0.02 -13.36
N SER A 174 5.11 0.76 -13.80
CA SER A 174 5.72 0.63 -15.14
C SER A 174 6.40 -0.70 -15.45
N LEU A 175 6.93 -1.45 -14.47
CA LEU A 175 7.32 -2.86 -14.66
C LEU A 175 6.14 -3.71 -15.13
N ARG A 176 4.91 -3.31 -14.76
CA ARG A 176 3.64 -3.94 -15.17
C ARG A 176 2.91 -3.15 -16.26
N GLY A 177 3.49 -2.07 -16.78
CA GLY A 177 2.85 -1.17 -17.74
C GLY A 177 1.63 -0.41 -17.20
N LEU A 178 1.47 -0.30 -15.87
CA LEU A 178 0.34 0.36 -15.21
C LEU A 178 0.64 1.83 -14.93
N GLU A 179 -0.42 2.63 -14.80
CA GLU A 179 -0.35 4.04 -14.44
C GLU A 179 -0.01 4.27 -12.95
N ARG A 180 0.39 5.50 -12.61
CA ARG A 180 0.57 5.92 -11.21
C ARG A 180 -0.79 6.10 -10.56
N GLY A 181 -1.03 5.32 -9.51
CA GLY A 181 -2.27 5.35 -8.75
C GLY A 181 -2.25 4.31 -7.65
N THR A 182 -3.40 4.10 -7.03
CA THR A 182 -3.53 3.21 -5.86
C THR A 182 -4.56 2.12 -6.14
N GLY A 183 -4.21 0.88 -5.82
CA GLY A 183 -5.17 -0.22 -5.79
C GLY A 183 -6.12 -0.04 -4.61
N LEU A 184 -7.37 -0.47 -4.77
CA LEU A 184 -8.40 -0.24 -3.76
C LEU A 184 -8.15 -1.06 -2.49
N PRO A 185 -8.27 -0.47 -1.29
CA PRO A 185 -8.26 -1.23 -0.06
C PRO A 185 -9.58 -1.96 0.13
N LEU A 186 -9.52 -3.14 0.76
CA LEU A 186 -10.68 -3.78 1.35
C LEU A 186 -11.12 -2.96 2.57
N LEU A 187 -12.41 -2.61 2.66
CA LEU A 187 -12.96 -1.76 3.73
C LEU A 187 -13.39 -2.60 4.95
N LEU A 188 -12.58 -3.56 5.36
CA LEU A 188 -12.80 -4.37 6.55
C LEU A 188 -12.08 -3.78 7.76
N ASP A 189 -12.68 -4.01 8.93
CA ASP A 189 -12.10 -3.70 10.23
C ASP A 189 -11.70 -2.23 10.43
N LEU A 190 -12.43 -1.31 9.81
CA LEU A 190 -12.14 0.11 9.93
C LEU A 190 -12.38 0.64 11.35
N ALA A 191 -13.23 -0.04 12.13
CA ALA A 191 -13.51 0.34 13.52
C ALA A 191 -12.31 0.20 14.46
N ARG A 192 -11.37 -0.72 14.19
CA ARG A 192 -10.17 -0.92 15.01
C ARG A 192 -8.94 -0.17 14.50
N LYS A 193 -9.06 0.59 13.40
CA LYS A 193 -7.96 1.40 12.86
C LYS A 193 -7.94 2.79 13.50
N PRO A 194 -6.82 3.22 14.10
CA PRO A 194 -6.69 4.54 14.73
C PRO A 194 -6.34 5.65 13.73
N VAL A 195 -5.86 5.28 12.53
CA VAL A 195 -5.49 6.19 11.45
C VAL A 195 -5.90 5.58 10.12
N PHE A 196 -6.17 6.43 9.14
CA PHE A 196 -6.67 6.09 7.82
C PHE A 196 -5.76 6.68 6.75
N LEU A 197 -5.95 6.17 5.52
CA LEU A 197 -5.05 6.35 4.38
C LEU A 197 -3.69 5.69 4.62
N HIS A 198 -2.94 5.41 3.55
CA HIS A 198 -1.66 4.70 3.66
C HIS A 198 -0.53 5.57 4.23
N ASP A 199 -0.72 6.88 4.25
CA ASP A 199 0.21 7.82 4.87
C ASP A 199 -0.07 8.06 6.36
N ASN A 200 -1.17 7.53 6.90
CA ASN A 200 -1.67 7.76 8.25
C ASN A 200 -2.09 9.23 8.54
N SER A 201 -2.35 10.03 7.51
CA SER A 201 -2.67 11.47 7.67
C SER A 201 -4.04 11.75 8.27
N VAL A 202 -4.93 10.74 8.33
CA VAL A 202 -6.32 10.92 8.76
C VAL A 202 -6.55 10.21 10.09
N PRO A 203 -6.82 10.92 11.20
CA PRO A 203 -6.90 10.33 12.54
C PRO A 203 -8.26 9.68 12.88
N SER A 204 -9.28 9.84 12.03
CA SER A 204 -10.61 9.25 12.28
C SER A 204 -11.44 9.16 10.99
N LEU A 205 -12.45 8.29 10.98
CA LEU A 205 -13.43 8.24 9.89
C LEU A 205 -14.23 9.56 9.76
N ASP A 206 -14.56 10.24 10.86
CA ASP A 206 -15.22 11.55 10.76
C ASP A 206 -14.30 12.57 10.08
N SER A 207 -13.02 12.60 10.45
CA SER A 207 -12.02 13.46 9.80
C SER A 207 -11.89 13.12 8.31
N LEU A 208 -11.91 11.85 7.94
CA LEU A 208 -11.85 11.41 6.53
C LEU A 208 -12.92 12.07 5.66
N PHE A 209 -14.15 12.16 6.18
CA PHE A 209 -15.30 12.70 5.48
C PHE A 209 -15.56 14.19 5.74
N ASN A 210 -14.71 14.86 6.52
CA ASN A 210 -14.90 16.26 6.89
C ASN A 210 -14.31 17.22 5.84
N PRO A 211 -15.12 18.14 5.28
CA PRO A 211 -14.63 19.09 4.26
C PRO A 211 -13.56 20.06 4.75
N SER A 212 -13.34 20.20 6.07
CA SER A 212 -12.26 21.04 6.62
C SER A 212 -10.87 20.58 6.19
N ARG A 213 -10.71 19.35 5.70
CA ARG A 213 -9.46 18.84 5.12
C ARG A 213 -9.09 19.52 3.79
N GLY A 214 -10.06 20.14 3.11
CA GLY A 214 -9.84 20.88 1.87
C GLY A 214 -9.91 20.00 0.61
N SER A 215 -10.26 20.62 -0.52
CA SER A 215 -10.51 19.94 -1.80
C SER A 215 -9.27 19.36 -2.47
N SER A 216 -8.08 19.81 -2.07
CA SER A 216 -6.80 19.29 -2.56
C SER A 216 -6.27 18.12 -1.72
N ALA A 217 -6.85 17.83 -0.56
CA ALA A 217 -6.34 16.76 0.29
C ALA A 217 -6.57 15.37 -0.31
N PRO A 218 -5.80 14.36 0.13
CA PRO A 218 -6.03 12.99 -0.28
C PRO A 218 -7.40 12.47 0.14
N HIS A 219 -8.02 11.73 -0.76
CA HIS A 219 -9.38 11.17 -0.71
C HIS A 219 -10.44 12.21 -0.32
N PRO A 220 -10.64 13.30 -1.10
CA PRO A 220 -11.47 14.44 -0.71
C PRO A 220 -12.97 14.22 -1.00
N PHE A 221 -13.50 13.08 -0.56
CA PHE A 221 -14.92 12.73 -0.67
C PHE A 221 -15.60 13.07 0.65
N TYR A 222 -16.21 14.25 0.70
CA TYR A 222 -16.70 14.83 1.95
C TYR A 222 -18.23 14.88 2.04
N LEU A 223 -18.70 14.96 3.28
CA LEU A 223 -20.10 15.21 3.61
C LEU A 223 -20.16 16.43 4.54
N SER A 224 -20.79 17.50 4.09
CA SER A 224 -20.86 18.76 4.86
C SER A 224 -21.78 18.63 6.08
N ASP A 225 -22.84 17.82 5.97
CA ASP A 225 -23.77 17.56 7.07
C ASP A 225 -23.15 16.59 8.09
N THR A 226 -23.14 17.01 9.35
CA THR A 226 -22.61 16.23 10.47
C THR A 226 -23.45 14.99 10.76
N ALA A 227 -24.77 15.04 10.59
CA ALA A 227 -25.62 13.87 10.76
C ALA A 227 -25.30 12.81 9.70
N GLN A 228 -25.15 13.23 8.44
CA GLN A 228 -24.73 12.34 7.35
C GLN A 228 -23.34 11.75 7.58
N ARG A 229 -22.38 12.54 8.10
CA ARG A 229 -21.07 12.01 8.51
C ARG A 229 -21.18 10.97 9.61
N ASN A 230 -22.01 11.20 10.62
CA ASN A 230 -22.20 10.22 11.69
C ASN A 230 -22.77 8.90 11.14
N ASP A 231 -23.76 8.97 10.26
CA ASP A 231 -24.38 7.79 9.64
C ASP A 231 -23.37 7.01 8.79
N ILE A 232 -22.60 7.69 7.92
CA ILE A 232 -21.59 6.98 7.11
C ILE A 232 -20.50 6.38 8.00
N VAL A 233 -20.08 7.06 9.07
CA VAL A 233 -19.08 6.52 10.02
C VAL A 233 -19.59 5.26 10.68
N GLN A 234 -20.86 5.21 11.10
CA GLN A 234 -21.49 4.01 11.66
C GLN A 234 -21.51 2.88 10.62
N PHE A 235 -21.92 3.16 9.38
CA PHE A 235 -21.89 2.18 8.31
C PHE A 235 -20.48 1.63 8.05
N MET A 236 -19.48 2.50 7.89
CA MET A 236 -18.08 2.11 7.63
C MET A 236 -17.49 1.26 8.76
N ARG A 237 -17.87 1.53 10.02
CA ARG A 237 -17.47 0.72 11.18
C ARG A 237 -18.15 -0.65 11.21
N SER A 238 -19.37 -0.74 10.67
CA SER A 238 -20.16 -1.97 10.63
C SER A 238 -19.76 -2.95 9.52
N LEU A 239 -18.90 -2.52 8.58
CA LEU A 239 -18.50 -3.34 7.44
C LEU A 239 -17.85 -4.67 7.87
N GLY A 240 -18.40 -5.75 7.35
CA GLY A 240 -17.97 -7.14 7.56
C GLY A 240 -18.29 -7.99 6.32
N THR A 241 -18.06 -9.30 6.40
CA THR A 241 -18.32 -10.26 5.32
C THR A 241 -19.66 -11.00 5.43
N ASN A 242 -20.47 -10.67 6.45
CA ASN A 242 -21.73 -11.36 6.78
C ASN A 242 -22.94 -10.50 6.45
#